data_AF-A0AA39UJP1-F1
#
_entry.id   AF-A0AA39UJP1-F1
#
_cell.length_a   1.000
_cell.length_b   1.000
_cell.length_c   1.000
_cell.angle_alpha   90.00
_cell.angle_beta   90.00
_cell.angle_gamma   90.00
#
_symmetry.space_group_name_H-M   'P 1'
#
loop_
_entity.id
_entity.type
_entity.pdbx_description
1 polymer ?
#
loop_
_entity_poly.entity_id
_entity_poly.type
_entity_poly.pdbx_seq_one_letter_code
_entity_poly.pdbx_strand_id
1 'polypeptide(L)'
;MKTTIRPFVIALYGFILSGNTVMIQQNKKRYLMLAASGAFMCKDPMTMHHQSENKIFPMVVIEYFFHHHKAPGIIWEDNFNPIKPETIALAVTLIKHCLNEWADGTFKAQKLHNATQAGCYINHLKDTTAWCAQDARVMTNIHQGWKDTNGYIDDAEREHLHADLQGCSGETDSEAEDEPLEDAGNAQSED
;
A
#
# COMPACT_ATOMS: atom_id res chain seq x y z
N MET A 1 1.92 -7.06 -6.06
CA MET A 1 1.54 -6.37 -4.81
C MET A 1 1.17 -7.46 -3.80
N LYS A 2 2.05 -7.77 -2.85
CA LYS A 2 1.98 -8.99 -2.05
C LYS A 2 0.81 -8.95 -1.05
N THR A 3 0.30 -10.15 -0.81
CA THR A 3 -0.77 -10.65 0.05
C THR A 3 -0.70 -10.29 1.55
N THR A 4 0.10 -9.30 1.96
CA THR A 4 0.51 -9.12 3.37
C THR A 4 -0.54 -8.48 4.28
N ILE A 5 -1.50 -7.72 3.74
CA ILE A 5 -2.53 -7.04 4.55
C ILE A 5 -3.66 -7.97 5.00
N ARG A 6 -4.02 -8.97 4.16
CA ARG A 6 -5.15 -9.86 4.42
C ARG A 6 -5.04 -10.59 5.78
N PRO A 7 -3.89 -11.17 6.16
CA PRO A 7 -3.74 -11.79 7.48
C PRO A 7 -4.07 -10.85 8.65
N PHE A 8 -3.66 -9.57 8.59
CA PHE A 8 -3.98 -8.59 9.63
C PHE A 8 -5.48 -8.32 9.72
N VAL A 9 -6.14 -8.13 8.57
CA VAL A 9 -7.59 -7.91 8.51
C VAL A 9 -8.35 -9.12 9.06
N ILE A 10 -7.92 -10.33 8.69
CA ILE A 10 -8.52 -11.59 9.14
C ILE A 10 -8.35 -11.74 10.66
N ALA A 11 -7.13 -11.59 11.16
CA ALA A 11 -6.80 -11.79 12.57
C ALA A 11 -7.47 -10.73 13.46
N LEU A 12 -7.43 -9.45 13.07
CA LEU A 12 -7.95 -8.36 13.88
C LEU A 12 -9.49 -8.40 13.97
N TYR A 13 -10.16 -8.71 12.87
CA TYR A 13 -11.63 -8.70 12.81
C TYR A 13 -12.27 -10.07 13.03
N GLY A 14 -11.46 -11.13 13.18
CA GLY A 14 -11.94 -12.48 13.49
C GLY A 14 -12.71 -13.14 12.35
N PHE A 15 -12.28 -12.90 11.10
CA PHE A 15 -12.80 -13.67 9.96
C PHE A 15 -12.25 -15.10 10.00
N ILE A 16 -13.08 -16.07 9.66
CA ILE A 16 -12.70 -17.49 9.67
C ILE A 16 -12.96 -18.08 8.30
N LEU A 17 -11.94 -18.70 7.69
CA LEU A 17 -12.12 -19.53 6.50
C LEU A 17 -12.87 -20.80 6.89
N SER A 18 -14.15 -20.88 6.53
CA SER A 18 -14.98 -22.05 6.79
C SER A 18 -16.10 -22.16 5.76
N GLY A 19 -16.40 -23.38 5.32
CA GLY A 19 -17.59 -23.70 4.53
C GLY A 19 -18.85 -23.89 5.37
N ASN A 20 -18.76 -23.79 6.70
CA ASN A 20 -19.90 -23.96 7.59
C ASN A 20 -20.84 -22.75 7.49
N THR A 21 -22.12 -23.01 7.21
CA THR A 21 -23.17 -21.98 7.05
C THR A 21 -23.26 -21.01 8.23
N VAL A 22 -23.09 -21.49 9.47
CA VAL A 22 -23.10 -20.65 10.68
C VAL A 22 -21.91 -19.68 10.66
N MET A 23 -20.72 -20.17 10.31
CA MET A 23 -19.53 -19.33 10.23
C MET A 23 -19.62 -18.31 9.09
N ILE A 24 -20.18 -18.70 7.95
CA ILE A 24 -20.45 -17.79 6.82
C ILE A 24 -21.39 -16.67 7.25
N GLN A 25 -22.48 -16.99 7.96
CA GLN A 25 -23.40 -15.97 8.48
C GLN A 25 -22.74 -15.03 9.49
N GLN A 26 -21.88 -15.56 10.37
CA GLN A 26 -21.12 -14.74 11.32
C GLN A 26 -20.14 -13.80 10.60
N ASN A 27 -19.38 -14.28 9.63
CA ASN A 27 -18.48 -13.46 8.82
C ASN A 27 -19.25 -12.36 8.08
N LYS A 28 -20.40 -12.69 7.49
CA LYS A 28 -21.26 -11.71 6.82
C LYS A 28 -21.73 -10.62 7.80
N LYS A 29 -22.13 -10.99 9.01
CA LYS A 29 -22.51 -10.03 10.06
C LYS A 29 -21.34 -9.12 10.45
N ARG A 30 -20.13 -9.68 10.59
CA ARG A 30 -18.90 -8.91 10.86
C ARG A 30 -18.59 -7.93 9.74
N TYR A 31 -18.62 -8.38 8.49
CA TYR A 31 -18.43 -7.53 7.32
C TYR A 31 -19.43 -6.36 7.31
N LEU A 32 -20.72 -6.64 7.47
CA LEU A 32 -21.76 -5.60 7.45
C LEU A 32 -21.55 -4.57 8.57
N MET A 33 -21.17 -5.02 9.77
CA MET A 33 -20.85 -4.12 10.89
C MET A 33 -19.64 -3.24 10.60
N LEU A 34 -18.57 -3.80 10.05
CA LEU A 34 -17.34 -3.06 9.75
C LEU A 34 -17.47 -2.12 8.55
N ALA A 35 -18.21 -2.53 7.54
CA ALA A 35 -18.45 -1.75 6.33
C ALA A 35 -19.48 -0.63 6.55
N ALA A 36 -20.37 -0.77 7.53
CA ALA A 36 -21.35 0.25 7.88
C ALA A 36 -20.67 1.56 8.26
N SER A 37 -20.89 2.60 7.44
CA SER A 37 -20.40 3.97 7.66
C SER A 37 -18.88 4.06 7.94
N GLY A 38 -18.09 3.08 7.46
CA GLY A 38 -16.65 3.06 7.70
C GLY A 38 -16.25 2.75 9.15
N ALA A 39 -17.06 2.01 9.91
CA ALA A 39 -16.80 1.66 11.31
C ALA A 39 -15.42 0.99 11.53
N PHE A 40 -14.87 0.30 10.54
CA PHE A 40 -13.50 -0.25 10.59
C PHE A 40 -12.41 0.81 10.83
N MET A 41 -12.71 2.09 10.59
CA MET A 41 -11.79 3.18 10.89
C MET A 41 -11.81 3.60 12.37
N CYS A 42 -12.85 3.23 13.11
CA CYS A 42 -12.98 3.58 14.52
C CYS A 42 -12.17 2.63 15.40
N LYS A 43 -11.61 3.15 16.50
CA LYS A 43 -10.94 2.33 17.54
C LYS A 43 -11.85 1.23 18.06
N ASP A 44 -13.13 1.57 18.26
CA ASP A 44 -14.19 0.63 18.56
C ASP A 44 -15.24 0.68 17.43
N PRO A 45 -15.21 -0.29 16.51
CA PRO A 45 -16.18 -0.37 15.43
C PRO A 45 -17.63 -0.55 15.89
N MET A 46 -17.87 -1.08 17.10
CA MET A 46 -19.23 -1.33 17.61
C MET A 46 -19.89 -0.05 18.09
N THR A 47 -19.13 0.84 18.74
CA THR A 47 -19.62 2.13 19.27
C THR A 47 -19.36 3.29 18.31
N MET A 48 -18.58 3.08 17.25
CA MET A 48 -18.12 4.13 16.32
C MET A 48 -17.39 5.29 17.02
N HIS A 49 -16.86 5.05 18.22
CA HIS A 49 -16.09 6.04 18.96
C HIS A 49 -14.64 6.07 18.50
N HIS A 50 -14.00 7.24 18.63
CA HIS A 50 -12.60 7.45 18.27
C HIS A 50 -12.32 7.08 16.81
N GLN A 51 -12.92 7.83 15.89
CA GLN A 51 -12.66 7.69 14.46
C GLN A 51 -11.16 7.82 14.17
N SER A 52 -10.66 6.98 13.27
CA SER A 52 -9.28 6.95 12.77
C SER A 52 -8.21 6.55 13.80
N GLU A 53 -8.61 6.02 14.95
CA GLU A 53 -7.70 5.46 15.97
C GLU A 53 -7.63 3.92 15.95
N ASN A 54 -8.14 3.27 14.89
CA ASN A 54 -8.06 1.82 14.78
C ASN A 54 -6.61 1.36 14.63
N LYS A 55 -6.19 0.39 15.46
CA LYS A 55 -4.82 -0.16 15.47
C LYS A 55 -4.42 -0.81 14.14
N ILE A 56 -5.37 -1.12 13.26
CA ILE A 56 -5.07 -1.65 11.94
C ILE A 56 -4.26 -0.66 11.09
N PHE A 57 -4.43 0.65 11.27
CA PHE A 57 -3.74 1.65 10.45
C PHE A 57 -2.22 1.64 10.64
N PRO A 58 -1.68 1.78 11.87
CA PRO A 58 -0.24 1.64 12.07
C PRO A 58 0.28 0.28 11.59
N MET A 59 -0.45 -0.82 11.83
CA MET A 59 -0.03 -2.15 11.38
C MET A 59 0.12 -2.22 9.86
N VAL A 60 -0.88 -1.74 9.12
CA VAL A 60 -0.86 -1.75 7.64
C VAL A 60 0.21 -0.81 7.10
N VAL A 61 0.36 0.37 7.68
CA VAL A 61 1.37 1.34 7.24
C VAL A 61 2.78 0.79 7.47
N ILE A 62 3.05 0.23 8.65
CA ILE A 62 4.35 -0.39 8.96
C ILE A 62 4.62 -1.57 8.02
N GLU A 63 3.67 -2.48 7.86
CA GLU A 63 3.82 -3.64 6.98
C GLU A 63 4.01 -3.24 5.51
N TYR A 64 3.39 -2.16 5.06
CA TYR A 64 3.43 -1.79 3.65
C TYR A 64 4.64 -0.92 3.30
N PHE A 65 5.03 -0.01 4.19
CA PHE A 65 6.06 0.99 3.92
C PHE A 65 7.35 0.76 4.68
N PHE A 66 7.36 -0.03 5.75
CA PHE A 66 8.50 -0.11 6.67
C PHE A 66 8.91 -1.55 7.06
N HIS A 67 8.42 -2.58 6.35
CA HIS A 67 8.56 -3.98 6.75
C HIS A 67 10.00 -4.53 6.67
N HIS A 68 10.87 -3.92 5.87
CA HIS A 68 12.26 -4.35 5.67
C HIS A 68 13.16 -3.15 5.37
N HIS A 69 14.48 -3.30 5.58
CA HIS A 69 15.48 -2.23 5.42
C HIS A 69 15.43 -1.49 4.06
N LYS A 70 15.09 -2.18 2.97
CA LYS A 70 14.90 -1.57 1.63
C LYS A 70 13.46 -1.07 1.36
N ALA A 71 12.61 -0.97 2.37
CA ALA A 71 11.22 -0.57 2.16
C ALA A 71 11.13 0.94 1.87
N PRO A 72 10.10 1.39 1.13
CA PRO A 72 10.00 2.79 0.71
C PRO A 72 10.00 3.81 1.85
N GLY A 73 9.37 3.48 2.97
CA GLY A 73 9.33 4.32 4.17
C GLY A 73 10.67 4.46 4.88
N ILE A 74 11.63 3.57 4.60
CA ILE A 74 12.98 3.62 5.16
C ILE A 74 13.93 4.37 4.22
N ILE A 75 13.87 4.05 2.93
CA ILE A 75 14.71 4.70 1.92
C ILE A 75 14.35 6.18 1.79
N TRP A 76 13.05 6.50 1.72
CA TRP A 76 12.56 7.87 1.60
C TRP A 76 11.93 8.35 2.91
N GLU A 77 12.57 8.12 4.05
CA GLU A 77 12.02 8.43 5.38
C GLU A 77 11.46 9.85 5.50
N ASP A 78 12.15 10.84 4.95
CA ASP A 78 11.72 12.25 4.96
C ASP A 78 10.36 12.47 4.30
N ASN A 79 9.98 11.62 3.33
CA ASN A 79 8.67 11.66 2.69
C ASN A 79 7.54 11.09 3.56
N PHE A 80 7.89 10.41 4.66
CA PHE A 80 6.97 9.79 5.61
C PHE A 80 7.06 10.42 7.00
N ASN A 81 7.79 11.54 7.18
CA ASN A 81 7.90 12.25 8.45
C ASN A 81 7.38 13.70 8.36
N PRO A 82 6.17 14.01 8.87
CA PRO A 82 5.16 13.07 9.38
C PRO A 82 4.53 12.27 8.24
N ILE A 83 3.85 11.17 8.59
CA ILE A 83 3.10 10.40 7.58
C ILE A 83 2.09 11.34 6.92
N LYS A 84 1.98 11.26 5.59
CA LYS A 84 1.08 12.12 4.83
C LYS A 84 -0.34 11.54 4.79
N PRO A 85 -1.39 12.38 4.70
CA PRO A 85 -2.78 11.92 4.58
C PRO A 85 -2.99 10.92 3.43
N GLU A 86 -2.27 11.08 2.32
CA GLU A 86 -2.26 10.19 1.16
C GLU A 86 -1.91 8.74 1.53
N THR A 87 -0.89 8.58 2.38
CA THR A 87 -0.44 7.26 2.85
C THR A 87 -1.51 6.56 3.67
N ILE A 88 -2.21 7.30 4.52
CA ILE A 88 -3.31 6.77 5.35
C ILE A 88 -4.53 6.47 4.48
N ALA A 89 -4.89 7.35 3.55
CA ALA A 89 -5.98 7.11 2.62
C ALA A 89 -5.75 5.85 1.78
N LEU A 90 -4.50 5.57 1.40
CA LEU A 90 -4.13 4.33 0.74
C LEU A 90 -4.33 3.13 1.68
N ALA A 91 -3.85 3.20 2.92
CA ALA A 91 -4.05 2.13 3.91
C ALA A 91 -5.55 1.83 4.14
N VAL A 92 -6.38 2.87 4.33
CA VAL A 92 -7.84 2.76 4.45
C VAL A 92 -8.44 2.04 3.23
N THR A 93 -7.98 2.41 2.03
CA THR A 93 -8.44 1.79 0.78
C THR A 93 -8.08 0.31 0.69
N LEU A 94 -6.85 -0.05 1.07
CA LEU A 94 -6.39 -1.44 1.08
C LEU A 94 -7.15 -2.29 2.10
N ILE A 95 -7.41 -1.75 3.29
CA ILE A 95 -8.22 -2.42 4.32
C ILE A 95 -9.64 -2.65 3.81
N LYS A 96 -10.28 -1.62 3.24
CA LYS A 96 -11.63 -1.73 2.68
C LYS A 96 -11.69 -2.76 1.56
N HIS A 97 -10.70 -2.78 0.67
CA HIS A 97 -10.59 -3.81 -0.36
C HIS A 97 -10.54 -5.22 0.26
N CYS A 98 -9.70 -5.44 1.26
CA CYS A 98 -9.61 -6.74 1.95
C CYS A 98 -10.91 -7.11 2.67
N LEU A 99 -11.64 -6.14 3.24
CA LEU A 99 -12.95 -6.39 3.84
C LEU A 99 -13.98 -6.82 2.79
N ASN A 100 -13.97 -6.21 1.60
CA ASN A 100 -14.89 -6.55 0.51
C ASN A 100 -14.71 -7.99 0.00
N GLU A 101 -13.52 -8.59 0.17
CA GLU A 101 -13.28 -10.01 -0.11
C GLU A 101 -14.12 -10.95 0.79
N TRP A 102 -14.73 -10.43 1.86
CA TRP A 102 -15.60 -11.16 2.79
C TRP A 102 -17.07 -10.73 2.72
N ALA A 103 -17.47 -9.98 1.69
CA ALA A 103 -18.78 -9.30 1.65
C ALA A 103 -20.00 -10.24 1.78
N ASP A 104 -19.88 -11.48 1.29
CA ASP A 104 -20.94 -12.49 1.38
C ASP A 104 -20.76 -13.48 2.55
N GLY A 105 -19.72 -13.30 3.36
CA GLY A 105 -19.35 -14.19 4.46
C GLY A 105 -18.36 -15.30 4.10
N THR A 106 -18.04 -15.47 2.81
CA THR A 106 -16.98 -16.37 2.32
C THR A 106 -15.80 -15.55 1.83
N PHE A 107 -14.59 -16.10 1.96
CA PHE A 107 -13.40 -15.44 1.43
C PHE A 107 -13.32 -15.60 -0.08
N LYS A 108 -13.34 -14.48 -0.80
CA LYS A 108 -13.17 -14.40 -2.25
C LYS A 108 -12.06 -13.42 -2.57
N ALA A 109 -10.86 -13.95 -2.83
CA ALA A 109 -9.72 -13.13 -3.19
C ALA A 109 -10.03 -12.28 -4.44
N GLN A 110 -9.86 -10.97 -4.32
CA GLN A 110 -10.07 -10.02 -5.39
C GLN A 110 -8.73 -9.43 -5.82
N LYS A 111 -8.58 -9.19 -7.13
CA LYS A 111 -7.43 -8.44 -7.65
C LYS A 111 -7.60 -6.97 -7.26
N LEU A 112 -6.54 -6.40 -6.71
CA LEU A 112 -6.47 -4.96 -6.48
C LEU A 112 -6.13 -4.28 -7.81
N HIS A 113 -7.04 -3.47 -8.33
CA HIS A 113 -6.85 -2.72 -9.57
C HIS A 113 -6.98 -1.22 -9.31
N ASN A 114 -6.01 -0.43 -9.76
CA ASN A 114 -6.02 1.02 -9.57
C ASN A 114 -7.30 1.66 -10.13
N ALA A 115 -7.77 1.20 -11.29
CA ALA A 115 -8.99 1.70 -11.92
C ALA A 115 -10.24 1.53 -11.04
N THR A 116 -10.33 0.44 -10.26
CA THR A 116 -11.50 0.19 -9.39
C THR A 116 -11.35 0.84 -8.01
N GLN A 117 -10.11 1.08 -7.56
CA GLN A 117 -9.83 1.64 -6.25
C GLN A 117 -9.64 3.16 -6.25
N ALA A 118 -9.39 3.78 -7.40
CA ALA A 118 -9.14 5.23 -7.51
C ALA A 118 -10.28 6.07 -6.89
N GLY A 119 -11.54 5.73 -7.19
CA GLY A 119 -12.69 6.43 -6.61
C GLY A 119 -12.77 6.25 -5.09
N CYS A 120 -12.52 5.03 -4.59
CA CYS A 120 -12.46 4.77 -3.14
C CYS A 120 -11.35 5.59 -2.48
N TYR A 121 -10.16 5.59 -3.08
CA TYR A 121 -9.00 6.33 -2.58
C TYR A 121 -9.26 7.83 -2.51
N ILE A 122 -9.81 8.45 -3.56
CA ILE A 122 -10.12 9.89 -3.58
C ILE A 122 -11.10 10.25 -2.46
N ASN A 123 -12.14 9.43 -2.24
CA ASN A 123 -13.07 9.66 -1.15
C ASN A 123 -12.39 9.52 0.22
N HIS A 124 -11.62 8.46 0.44
CA HIS A 124 -10.87 8.30 1.68
C HIS A 124 -9.84 9.41 1.89
N LEU A 125 -9.22 9.94 0.83
CA LEU A 125 -8.28 11.04 0.91
C LEU A 125 -8.95 12.32 1.39
N LYS A 126 -10.15 12.61 0.88
CA LYS A 126 -10.95 13.75 1.36
C LYS A 126 -11.24 13.63 2.86
N ASP A 127 -11.73 12.47 3.29
CA ASP A 127 -12.09 12.22 4.69
C ASP A 127 -10.85 12.28 5.61
N THR A 128 -9.77 11.63 5.18
CA THR A 128 -8.50 11.58 5.92
C THR A 128 -7.86 12.96 6.00
N THR A 129 -7.87 13.75 4.93
CA THR A 129 -7.34 15.14 4.95
C THR A 129 -8.12 16.02 5.92
N ALA A 130 -9.45 15.94 5.87
CA ALA A 130 -10.31 16.69 6.80
C ALA A 130 -10.06 16.29 8.26
N TRP A 131 -9.81 15.01 8.51
CA TRP A 131 -9.47 14.51 9.84
C TRP A 131 -8.05 14.90 10.30
N CYS A 132 -7.04 14.77 9.44
CA CYS A 132 -5.65 15.17 9.76
C CYS A 132 -5.54 16.67 10.09
N ALA A 133 -6.39 17.51 9.49
CA ALA A 133 -6.47 18.93 9.84
C ALA A 133 -6.99 19.18 11.27
N GLN A 134 -7.69 18.21 11.88
CA GLN A 134 -8.28 18.30 13.21
C GLN A 134 -7.44 17.61 14.29
N ASP A 135 -6.73 16.53 13.95
CA ASP A 135 -5.87 15.79 14.90
C ASP A 135 -4.60 15.24 14.23
N ALA A 136 -3.51 16.02 14.30
CA ALA A 136 -2.21 15.62 13.75
C ALA A 136 -1.49 14.53 14.57
N ARG A 137 -1.92 14.24 15.80
CA ARG A 137 -1.17 13.38 16.74
C ARG A 137 -1.06 11.95 16.24
N VAL A 138 -2.09 11.43 15.58
CA VAL A 138 -2.10 10.05 15.10
C VAL A 138 -1.02 9.84 14.03
N MET A 139 -0.80 10.82 13.15
CA MET A 139 0.23 10.73 12.10
C MET A 139 1.65 10.67 12.70
N THR A 140 1.91 11.50 13.71
CA THR A 140 3.17 11.50 14.45
C THR A 140 3.36 10.19 15.23
N ASN A 141 2.29 9.68 15.87
CA ASN A 141 2.36 8.45 16.66
C ASN A 141 2.64 7.20 15.81
N ILE A 142 2.12 7.13 14.58
CA ILE A 142 2.41 6.00 13.68
C ILE A 142 3.90 6.01 13.29
N HIS A 143 4.45 7.17 12.93
CA HIS A 143 5.88 7.28 12.58
C HIS A 143 6.79 6.96 13.76
N GLN A 144 6.49 7.55 14.92
CA GLN A 144 7.28 7.34 16.13
C GLN A 144 7.23 5.88 16.60
N GLY A 145 6.04 5.27 16.54
CA GLY A 145 5.86 3.87 16.91
C GLY A 145 6.73 2.91 16.10
N TRP A 146 6.98 3.20 14.82
CA TRP A 146 7.92 2.42 14.01
C TRP A 146 9.37 2.67 14.41
N LYS A 147 9.78 3.94 14.59
CA LYS A 147 11.15 4.29 15.00
C LYS A 147 11.56 3.58 16.28
N ASP A 148 10.65 3.51 17.24
CA ASP A 148 10.90 2.90 18.54
C ASP A 148 11.07 1.37 18.45
N THR A 149 10.43 0.69 17.49
CA THR A 149 10.45 -0.78 17.38
C THR A 149 11.50 -1.35 16.43
N ASN A 150 11.91 -0.62 15.39
CA ASN A 150 12.70 -1.20 14.30
C ASN A 150 14.13 -0.65 14.19
N GLY A 151 14.47 0.37 14.98
CA GLY A 151 15.80 0.97 14.98
C GLY A 151 16.05 1.92 13.81
N TYR A 152 17.03 2.80 14.00
CA TYR A 152 17.49 3.78 13.03
C TYR A 152 18.42 3.13 12.01
N ILE A 153 18.18 3.37 10.71
CA ILE A 153 19.20 3.13 9.68
C ILE A 153 19.97 4.43 9.49
N ASP A 154 21.30 4.37 9.55
CA ASP A 154 22.13 5.55 9.40
C ASP A 154 22.09 6.13 7.98
N ASP A 155 22.51 7.39 7.87
CA ASP A 155 22.41 8.14 6.62
C ASP A 155 23.26 7.53 5.50
N ALA A 156 24.39 6.89 5.85
CA ALA A 156 25.30 6.28 4.89
C ALA A 156 24.69 5.00 4.29
N GLU A 157 24.05 4.16 5.11
CA GLU A 157 23.32 2.99 4.63
C GLU A 157 22.11 3.41 3.78
N ARG A 158 21.42 4.50 4.13
CA ARG A 158 20.30 5.03 3.34
C ARG A 158 20.76 5.52 1.97
N GLU A 159 21.85 6.28 1.92
CA GLU A 159 22.43 6.79 0.67
C GLU A 159 22.88 5.65 -0.25
N HIS A 160 23.48 4.60 0.31
CA HIS A 160 23.83 3.39 -0.44
C HIS A 160 22.61 2.71 -1.06
N LEU A 161 21.52 2.56 -0.30
CA LEU A 161 20.27 1.98 -0.82
C LEU A 161 19.61 2.84 -1.92
N HIS A 162 19.73 4.17 -1.84
CA HIS A 162 19.29 5.08 -2.91
C HIS A 162 20.11 4.89 -4.18
N ALA A 163 21.44 4.83 -4.04
CA ALA A 163 22.36 4.64 -5.16
C ALA A 163 22.11 3.29 -5.87
N ASP A 164 21.91 2.20 -5.11
CA ASP A 164 21.56 0.89 -5.65
C ASP A 164 20.28 0.92 -6.49
N LEU A 165 19.25 1.65 -6.04
CA LEU A 165 17.99 1.77 -6.78
C LEU A 165 18.14 2.63 -8.05
N GLN A 166 18.97 3.68 -8.00
CA GLN A 166 19.24 4.54 -9.15
C GLN A 166 20.15 3.86 -10.19
N GLY A 167 21.12 3.05 -9.74
CA GLY A 167 22.03 2.30 -10.60
C GLY A 167 21.37 1.17 -11.41
N CYS A 168 20.15 0.76 -11.06
CA CYS A 168 19.38 -0.20 -11.85
C CYS A 168 18.59 0.41 -13.03
N SER A 169 18.63 1.73 -13.25
CA SER A 169 17.97 2.35 -14.41
C SER A 169 18.90 2.44 -15.63
N GLY A 170 19.02 1.33 -16.37
CA GLY A 170 19.24 1.38 -17.81
C GLY A 170 20.68 1.53 -18.31
N GLU A 171 21.44 0.43 -18.28
CA GLU A 171 22.27 0.07 -19.43
C GLU A 171 21.51 -0.98 -20.25
N THR A 172 20.51 -0.56 -21.00
CA THR A 172 19.99 -1.35 -22.12
C THR A 172 21.00 -1.25 -23.25
N ASP A 173 21.83 -2.28 -23.38
CA ASP A 173 22.67 -2.54 -24.54
C ASP A 173 21.78 -2.52 -25.79
N SER A 174 21.89 -1.45 -26.56
CA SER A 174 21.15 -1.32 -27.82
C SER A 174 21.93 -2.14 -28.83
N GLU A 175 21.43 -3.34 -29.12
CA GLU A 175 21.89 -4.13 -30.27
C GLU A 175 21.82 -3.22 -31.51
N ALA A 176 22.99 -2.91 -32.07
CA ALA A 176 23.08 -2.17 -33.33
C ALA A 176 22.48 -3.03 -34.43
N GLU A 177 21.37 -2.57 -35.02
CA GLU A 177 20.81 -3.16 -36.22
C GLU A 177 21.76 -2.88 -37.39
N ASP A 178 22.48 -3.90 -37.85
CA ASP A 178 23.21 -3.87 -39.12
C ASP A 178 22.19 -3.89 -40.27
N GLU A 179 21.90 -2.71 -40.84
CA GLU A 179 21.16 -2.62 -42.10
C GLU A 179 22.01 -3.09 -43.31
N PRO A 180 21.39 -3.78 -44.29
CA PRO A 180 22.09 -4.31 -45.45
C PRO A 180 22.29 -3.23 -46.53
N LEU A 181 23.55 -3.01 -46.93
CA LEU A 181 23.86 -2.19 -48.11
C LEU A 181 23.71 -3.01 -49.40
N GLU A 182 22.58 -2.84 -50.09
CA GLU A 182 22.48 -3.13 -51.53
C GLU A 182 22.90 -1.90 -52.36
N ASP A 183 23.94 -2.13 -53.15
CA ASP A 183 24.24 -1.68 -54.52
C ASP A 183 23.76 -0.30 -55.02
N ALA A 184 24.73 0.51 -55.45
CA ALA A 184 24.55 1.44 -56.56
C ALA A 184 25.87 1.61 -57.30
N GLY A 185 26.01 0.91 -58.43
CA GLY A 185 27.08 1.12 -59.39
C GLY A 185 27.06 2.50 -60.06
N ASN A 186 28.24 2.96 -60.50
CA ASN A 186 28.61 3.11 -61.92
C ASN A 186 29.57 4.30 -62.19
N ALA A 187 30.56 3.98 -63.04
CA ALA A 187 31.23 4.80 -64.07
C ALA A 187 32.44 5.72 -63.77
N GLN A 188 33.59 5.27 -64.33
CA GLN A 188 34.59 5.98 -65.18
C GLN A 188 35.53 7.02 -64.51
N SER A 189 36.82 7.19 -64.86
CA SER A 189 37.60 6.98 -66.09
C SER A 189 39.14 7.01 -65.84
N GLU A 190 39.91 6.42 -66.78
CA GLU A 190 41.26 6.81 -67.32
C GLU A 190 42.46 6.96 -66.35
N ASP A 191 43.66 6.42 -66.59
CA ASP A 191 44.44 6.09 -67.80
C ASP A 191 45.10 4.69 -67.76
#